data_AF-A0A2V8H415-F1
#
_entry.id   AF-A0A2V8H415-F1
#
_cell.length_a   1.000
_cell.length_b   1.000
_cell.length_c   1.000
_cell.angle_alpha   90.00
_cell.angle_beta   90.00
_cell.angle_gamma   90.00
#
_symmetry.space_group_name_H-M   'P 1'
#
loop_
_entity.id
_entity.type
_entity.pdbx_description
1 polymer ?
#
loop_
_entity_poly.entity_id
_entity_poly.type
_entity_poly.pdbx_seq_one_letter_code
_entity_poly.pdbx_strand_id
1 'polypeptide(L)'
;KNLKVLAATSDVPFAMAMFNEALGVQCTYCHVQGDMAADDNPKKEMARTMIRMARIIDTSFPSSNGGAFPDGYHEVDCLTCHRGSVKPETVAPRKYYNRANALGDGPFAETPGISLKVLPPNTPVHGADSLMGTFRDALNVDCPYCHGGERPQQVDVNPRKDTARKMILLVRQINANFPGTGVFPEGTQLVTCYTCHRGDPHPVSWSNRRYELPAKR
;
A
#
# COMPACT_ATOMS: atom_id res chain seq x y z
N LYS A 1 20.17 -20.73 -12.96
CA LYS A 1 21.18 -21.36 -12.06
C LYS A 1 20.92 -21.09 -10.58
N ASN A 2 20.48 -19.90 -10.14
CA ASN A 2 20.17 -19.62 -8.73
C ASN A 2 18.81 -18.90 -8.55
N LEU A 3 17.72 -19.61 -8.84
CA LEU A 3 16.35 -19.12 -8.62
C LEU A 3 15.83 -19.69 -7.29
N LYS A 4 15.75 -18.84 -6.26
CA LYS A 4 15.29 -19.24 -4.91
C LYS A 4 13.81 -18.94 -4.65
N VAL A 5 13.27 -17.94 -5.33
CA VAL A 5 11.88 -17.48 -5.13
C VAL A 5 11.05 -17.57 -6.41
N LEU A 6 11.63 -17.34 -7.58
CA LEU A 6 10.97 -17.55 -8.86
C LEU A 6 10.97 -19.04 -9.22
N ALA A 7 9.89 -19.53 -9.82
CA ALA A 7 9.81 -20.90 -10.31
C ALA A 7 10.78 -21.09 -11.49
N ALA A 8 11.28 -22.30 -11.69
CA ALA A 8 12.18 -22.62 -12.81
C ALA A 8 11.53 -22.38 -14.19
N THR A 9 10.20 -22.43 -14.26
CA THR A 9 9.40 -22.17 -15.46
C THR A 9 9.09 -20.69 -15.70
N SER A 10 9.48 -19.79 -14.79
CA SER A 10 9.18 -18.36 -14.93
C SER A 10 9.94 -17.74 -16.09
N ASP A 11 9.32 -16.78 -16.77
CA ASP A 11 10.04 -15.87 -17.69
C ASP A 11 10.93 -14.92 -16.87
N VAL A 12 12.16 -15.34 -16.63
CA VAL A 12 13.13 -14.59 -15.84
C VAL A 12 13.49 -13.26 -16.52
N PRO A 13 13.83 -13.20 -17.83
CA PRO A 13 14.08 -11.92 -18.51
C PRO A 13 12.94 -10.91 -18.34
N PHE A 14 11.69 -11.34 -18.53
CA PHE A 14 10.53 -10.47 -18.33
C PHE A 14 10.44 -9.98 -16.88
N ALA A 15 10.54 -10.88 -15.89
CA ALA A 15 10.49 -10.49 -14.48
C ALA A 15 11.58 -9.47 -14.11
N MET A 16 12.82 -9.67 -14.60
CA MET A 16 13.92 -8.73 -14.35
C MET A 16 13.69 -7.38 -15.01
N ALA A 17 13.11 -7.34 -16.21
CA ALA A 17 12.74 -6.08 -16.86
C ALA A 17 11.69 -5.31 -16.05
N MET A 18 10.68 -6.01 -15.50
CA MET A 18 9.67 -5.40 -14.64
C MET A 18 10.30 -4.84 -13.35
N PHE A 19 11.24 -5.55 -12.73
CA PHE A 19 11.94 -5.03 -11.54
C PHE A 19 12.77 -3.78 -11.87
N ASN A 20 13.50 -3.78 -12.98
CA ASN A 20 14.26 -2.60 -13.41
C ASN A 20 13.34 -1.39 -13.60
N GLU A 21 12.18 -1.57 -14.24
CA GLU A 21 11.20 -0.50 -14.47
C GLU A 21 10.60 0.01 -13.16
N ALA A 22 10.11 -0.89 -12.29
CA ALA A 22 9.50 -0.47 -11.03
C ALA A 22 10.49 0.28 -10.12
N LEU A 23 11.75 -0.15 -10.07
CA LEU A 23 12.75 0.44 -9.19
C LEU A 23 13.53 1.60 -9.84
N GLY A 24 13.46 1.76 -11.17
CA GLY A 24 14.23 2.74 -11.91
C GLY A 24 15.73 2.43 -11.93
N VAL A 25 16.11 1.14 -12.03
CA VAL A 25 17.50 0.67 -11.91
C VAL A 25 17.94 -0.20 -13.06
N GLN A 26 19.26 -0.42 -13.16
CA GLN A 26 19.86 -1.38 -14.09
C GLN A 26 20.21 -2.70 -13.39
N CYS A 27 20.48 -3.74 -14.18
CA CYS A 27 20.77 -5.10 -13.68
C CYS A 27 21.87 -5.15 -12.61
N THR A 28 22.93 -4.35 -12.79
CA THR A 28 24.09 -4.28 -11.87
C THR A 28 23.74 -3.71 -10.50
N TYR A 29 22.57 -3.09 -10.33
CA TYR A 29 22.09 -2.69 -9.02
C TYR A 29 21.91 -3.89 -8.08
N CYS A 30 21.43 -5.02 -8.60
CA CYS A 30 21.20 -6.24 -7.82
C CYS A 30 22.18 -7.37 -8.16
N HIS A 31 22.70 -7.42 -9.38
CA HIS A 31 23.54 -8.52 -9.85
C HIS A 31 25.02 -8.16 -9.90
N VAL A 32 25.87 -9.18 -9.75
CA VAL A 32 27.31 -9.08 -10.03
C VAL A 32 27.51 -9.16 -11.54
N GLN A 33 28.31 -8.25 -12.09
CA GLN A 33 28.60 -8.24 -13.53
C GLN A 33 29.34 -9.52 -13.93
N GLY A 34 28.89 -10.19 -14.99
CA GLY A 34 29.46 -11.46 -15.45
C GLY A 34 28.96 -12.69 -14.69
N ASP A 35 28.35 -12.55 -13.51
CA ASP A 35 27.71 -13.63 -12.77
C ASP A 35 26.38 -13.21 -12.14
N MET A 36 25.30 -13.35 -12.91
CA MET A 36 23.94 -13.07 -12.44
C MET A 36 23.45 -14.04 -11.36
N ALA A 37 24.11 -15.20 -11.19
CA ALA A 37 23.74 -16.21 -10.22
C ALA A 37 24.35 -15.97 -8.83
N ALA A 38 25.47 -15.23 -8.74
CA ALA A 38 26.14 -14.87 -7.49
C ALA A 38 25.21 -14.12 -6.52
N ASP A 39 25.38 -14.38 -5.22
CA ASP A 39 24.61 -13.75 -4.14
C ASP A 39 25.43 -12.73 -3.34
N ASP A 40 26.62 -12.37 -3.85
CA ASP A 40 27.58 -11.48 -3.18
C ASP A 40 27.07 -10.04 -3.04
N ASN A 41 26.10 -9.64 -3.88
CA ASN A 41 25.41 -8.36 -3.73
C ASN A 41 24.18 -8.50 -2.80
N PRO A 42 24.18 -7.89 -1.61
CA PRO A 42 23.09 -8.04 -0.63
C PRO A 42 21.73 -7.51 -1.13
N LYS A 43 21.72 -6.61 -2.12
CA LYS A 43 20.48 -6.09 -2.72
C LYS A 43 19.67 -7.20 -3.41
N LYS A 44 20.33 -8.27 -3.86
CA LYS A 44 19.65 -9.43 -4.43
C LYS A 44 18.82 -10.21 -3.41
N GLU A 45 19.31 -10.37 -2.18
CA GLU A 45 18.51 -10.99 -1.12
C GLU A 45 17.38 -10.08 -0.67
N MET A 46 17.63 -8.76 -0.59
CA MET A 46 16.56 -7.79 -0.35
C MET A 46 15.44 -7.90 -1.41
N ALA A 47 15.80 -8.00 -2.70
CA ALA A 47 14.83 -8.18 -3.78
C ALA A 47 14.01 -9.48 -3.62
N ARG A 48 14.63 -10.58 -3.16
CA ARG A 48 13.90 -11.83 -2.86
C ARG A 48 12.91 -11.65 -1.72
N THR A 49 13.28 -10.93 -0.67
CA THR A 49 12.37 -10.57 0.42
C THR A 49 11.18 -9.76 -0.11
N MET A 50 11.42 -8.80 -1.01
CA MET A 50 10.34 -8.02 -1.64
C MET A 50 9.42 -8.89 -2.52
N ILE A 51 9.96 -9.87 -3.25
CA ILE A 51 9.15 -10.82 -4.03
C ILE A 51 8.24 -11.65 -3.12
N ARG A 52 8.75 -12.14 -1.97
CA ARG A 52 7.93 -12.87 -0.98
C ARG A 52 6.85 -11.96 -0.40
N MET A 53 7.19 -10.72 -0.08
CA MET A 53 6.25 -9.73 0.43
C MET A 53 5.09 -9.47 -0.54
N ALA A 54 5.39 -9.22 -1.83
CA ALA A 54 4.36 -9.01 -2.85
C ALA A 54 3.39 -10.20 -2.95
N ARG A 55 3.90 -11.44 -2.92
CA ARG A 55 3.06 -12.65 -2.92
C ARG A 55 2.15 -12.76 -1.71
N ILE A 56 2.61 -12.36 -0.53
CA ILE A 56 1.79 -12.35 0.70
C ILE A 56 0.71 -11.27 0.61
N ILE A 57 1.04 -10.12 0.02
CA ILE A 57 0.08 -9.03 -0.17
C ILE A 57 -1.04 -9.49 -1.11
N ASP A 58 -0.72 -10.16 -2.22
CA ASP A 58 -1.71 -10.61 -3.19
C ASP A 58 -2.79 -11.51 -2.57
N THR A 59 -2.44 -12.38 -1.63
CA THR A 59 -3.42 -13.27 -0.96
C THR A 59 -4.40 -12.52 -0.05
N SER A 60 -4.17 -11.23 0.20
CA SER A 60 -5.02 -10.39 1.05
C SER A 60 -6.18 -9.72 0.29
N PHE A 61 -6.23 -9.82 -1.04
CA PHE A 61 -7.25 -9.18 -1.88
C PHE A 61 -8.26 -10.20 -2.44
N PRO A 62 -9.58 -9.97 -2.36
CA PRO A 62 -10.58 -10.93 -2.83
C PRO A 62 -10.49 -11.30 -4.32
N SER A 63 -9.88 -10.44 -5.15
CA SER A 63 -9.59 -10.74 -6.56
C SER A 63 -8.61 -11.91 -6.74
N SER A 64 -7.87 -12.31 -5.70
CA SER A 64 -6.97 -13.48 -5.71
C SER A 64 -7.60 -14.74 -5.09
N ASN A 65 -8.80 -14.66 -4.49
CA ASN A 65 -9.50 -15.80 -3.89
C ASN A 65 -10.38 -16.55 -4.91
N GLY A 66 -9.74 -17.39 -5.74
CA GLY A 66 -10.37 -18.59 -6.31
C GLY A 66 -11.34 -18.41 -7.48
N GLY A 67 -11.51 -17.21 -8.03
CA GLY A 67 -12.09 -17.00 -9.36
C GLY A 67 -10.98 -16.70 -10.35
N ALA A 68 -10.77 -17.57 -11.33
CA ALA A 68 -9.73 -17.44 -12.35
C ALA A 68 -9.83 -16.11 -13.12
N PHE A 69 -9.07 -15.11 -12.70
CA PHE A 69 -8.55 -14.09 -13.61
C PHE A 69 -7.25 -14.65 -14.20
N PRO A 70 -6.96 -14.40 -15.49
CA PRO A 70 -5.94 -15.13 -16.22
C PRO A 70 -4.58 -15.01 -15.54
N ASP A 71 -3.81 -16.11 -15.59
CA ASP A 71 -2.47 -16.25 -15.01
C ASP A 71 -1.65 -14.96 -15.11
N GLY A 72 -1.45 -14.28 -13.98
CA GLY A 72 -0.61 -13.07 -13.89
C GLY A 72 -1.28 -11.75 -13.49
N TYR A 73 -2.55 -11.72 -13.07
CA TYR A 73 -3.13 -10.51 -12.45
C TYR A 73 -2.67 -10.31 -11.01
N HIS A 74 -2.11 -9.13 -10.71
CA HIS A 74 -1.66 -8.71 -9.38
C HIS A 74 -2.28 -7.35 -9.01
N GLU A 75 -3.05 -7.30 -7.92
CA GLU A 75 -3.64 -6.04 -7.42
C GLU A 75 -2.55 -5.09 -6.92
N VAL A 76 -1.50 -5.65 -6.34
CA VAL A 76 -0.31 -4.93 -5.89
C VAL A 76 0.92 -5.59 -6.48
N ASP A 77 1.77 -4.79 -7.12
CA ASP A 77 3.05 -5.24 -7.65
C ASP A 77 4.17 -4.26 -7.27
N CYS A 78 5.37 -4.48 -7.83
CA CYS A 78 6.52 -3.62 -7.55
C CYS A 78 6.26 -2.16 -7.93
N LEU A 79 5.52 -1.91 -9.03
CA LEU A 79 5.17 -0.56 -9.48
C LEU A 79 4.25 0.12 -8.47
N THR A 80 3.34 -0.62 -7.84
CA THR A 80 2.39 -0.08 -6.85
C THR A 80 3.06 0.63 -5.68
N CYS A 81 4.30 0.29 -5.33
CA CYS A 81 5.05 0.99 -4.28
C CYS A 81 6.18 1.85 -4.87
N HIS A 82 7.03 1.26 -5.69
CA HIS A 82 8.33 1.84 -6.04
C HIS A 82 8.23 2.97 -7.06
N ARG A 83 7.34 2.88 -8.07
CA ARG A 83 7.11 3.92 -9.10
C ARG A 83 8.39 4.61 -9.62
N GLY A 84 9.40 3.83 -9.97
CA GLY A 84 10.68 4.31 -10.49
C GLY A 84 11.71 4.69 -9.43
N SER A 85 11.47 4.36 -8.15
CA SER A 85 12.37 4.64 -7.03
C SER A 85 12.67 3.40 -6.22
N VAL A 86 13.95 3.19 -5.88
CA VAL A 86 14.40 2.12 -4.99
C VAL A 86 13.87 2.25 -3.56
N LYS A 87 13.41 3.44 -3.17
CA LYS A 87 12.73 3.71 -1.89
C LYS A 87 11.34 4.28 -2.19
N PRO A 88 10.27 3.57 -1.83
CA PRO A 88 8.91 4.06 -2.02
C PRO A 88 8.65 5.36 -1.24
N GLU A 89 7.78 6.21 -1.78
CA GLU A 89 7.25 7.35 -1.03
C GLU A 89 6.26 6.86 0.03
N THR A 90 6.29 7.47 1.21
CA THR A 90 5.44 7.07 2.35
C THR A 90 4.55 8.20 2.86
N VAL A 91 4.71 9.42 2.33
CA VAL A 91 3.99 10.60 2.76
C VAL A 91 3.46 11.34 1.55
N ALA A 92 2.19 11.76 1.62
CA ALA A 92 1.61 12.56 0.57
C ALA A 92 2.32 13.92 0.45
N PRO A 93 2.67 14.39 -0.75
CA PRO A 93 3.36 15.66 -0.95
C PRO A 93 2.49 16.87 -0.64
N ARG A 94 1.18 16.66 -0.51
CA ARG A 94 0.19 17.69 -0.18
C ARG A 94 -0.92 17.11 0.68
N LYS A 95 -1.39 17.90 1.64
CA LYS A 95 -2.61 17.58 2.40
C LYS A 95 -3.83 17.69 1.47
N TYR A 96 -4.82 16.85 1.69
CA TYR A 96 -6.10 16.91 1.00
C TYR A 96 -6.83 18.21 1.35
N TYR A 97 -7.35 18.89 0.33
CA TYR A 97 -8.03 20.17 0.47
C TYR A 97 -9.52 20.02 0.16
N ASN A 98 -10.37 20.42 1.10
CA ASN A 98 -11.80 20.65 0.85
C ASN A 98 -12.20 22.06 1.29
N ARG A 99 -13.38 22.50 0.85
CA ARG A 99 -13.92 23.84 1.16
C ARG A 99 -14.07 24.08 2.67
N ALA A 100 -14.42 23.06 3.45
CA ALA A 100 -14.52 23.18 4.91
C ALA A 100 -13.15 23.52 5.54
N ASN A 101 -12.09 22.78 5.18
CA ASN A 101 -10.72 23.06 5.61
C ASN A 101 -10.26 24.47 5.18
N ALA A 102 -10.74 24.97 4.04
CA ALA A 102 -10.38 26.28 3.47
C ALA A 102 -10.96 27.48 4.23
N LEU A 103 -12.15 27.30 4.80
CA LEU A 103 -12.91 28.36 5.46
C LEU A 103 -12.52 28.51 6.95
N GLY A 104 -11.54 27.75 7.42
CA GLY A 104 -11.12 27.79 8.81
C GLY A 104 -12.12 27.15 9.76
N ASP A 105 -13.02 26.29 9.26
CA ASP A 105 -13.70 25.30 10.10
C ASP A 105 -12.58 24.45 10.68
N GLY A 106 -12.18 24.81 11.91
CA GLY A 106 -10.99 24.29 12.56
C GLY A 106 -11.02 22.77 12.64
N PRO A 107 -9.88 22.14 12.97
CA PRO A 107 -9.87 20.71 13.22
C PRO A 107 -11.05 20.37 14.13
N PHE A 108 -11.89 19.42 13.70
CA PHE A 108 -12.91 18.83 14.57
C PHE A 108 -12.28 18.63 15.94
N ALA A 109 -12.92 19.13 17.01
CA ALA A 109 -12.36 19.06 18.36
C ALA A 109 -11.80 17.65 18.61
N GLU A 110 -10.54 17.58 19.06
CA GLU A 110 -9.89 16.30 19.32
C GLU A 110 -10.73 15.54 20.34
N THR A 111 -11.41 14.52 19.83
CA THR A 111 -12.26 13.64 20.62
C THR A 111 -11.60 12.28 20.61
N PRO A 112 -11.45 11.63 21.77
CA PRO A 112 -10.98 10.25 21.81
C PRO A 112 -11.84 9.40 20.88
N GLY A 113 -11.19 8.60 20.03
CA GLY A 113 -11.91 7.79 19.05
C GLY A 113 -12.92 6.88 19.72
N ILE A 114 -14.21 7.11 19.47
CA ILE A 114 -15.28 6.22 19.90
C ILE A 114 -15.34 5.12 18.83
N SER A 115 -14.99 3.87 19.18
CA SER A 115 -14.82 2.73 18.25
C SER A 115 -13.49 2.71 17.48
N LEU A 116 -12.39 2.46 18.20
CA LEU A 116 -11.05 2.32 17.63
C LEU A 116 -10.84 0.98 16.91
N LYS A 117 -11.60 -0.07 17.23
CA LYS A 117 -11.49 -1.44 16.69
C LYS A 117 -10.04 -1.93 16.59
N VAL A 118 -9.43 -1.78 15.42
CA VAL A 118 -8.07 -2.24 15.13
C VAL A 118 -7.00 -1.24 15.58
N LEU A 119 -7.35 0.00 15.91
CA LEU A 119 -6.42 1.06 16.31
C LEU A 119 -6.06 0.96 17.81
N PRO A 120 -4.81 1.30 18.19
CA PRO A 120 -4.42 1.37 19.60
C PRO A 120 -5.29 2.37 20.39
N PRO A 121 -5.52 2.12 21.70
CA PRO A 121 -6.18 3.09 22.57
C PRO A 121 -5.49 4.45 22.51
N ASN A 122 -6.25 5.54 22.44
CA ASN A 122 -5.76 6.93 22.33
C ASN A 122 -5.18 7.36 20.98
N THR A 123 -5.36 6.57 19.91
CA THR A 123 -5.00 7.03 18.56
C THR A 123 -5.72 8.36 18.24
N PRO A 124 -5.00 9.44 17.87
CA PRO A 124 -5.62 10.70 17.47
C PRO A 124 -6.29 10.54 16.09
N VAL A 125 -7.60 10.31 16.09
CA VAL A 125 -8.38 10.07 14.87
C VAL A 125 -8.87 11.35 14.19
N HIS A 126 -9.02 12.45 14.94
CA HIS A 126 -9.38 13.78 14.42
C HIS A 126 -8.32 14.81 14.81
N GLY A 127 -8.25 15.94 14.09
CA GLY A 127 -7.18 16.93 14.25
C GLY A 127 -6.36 17.20 12.98
N ALA A 128 -5.48 18.20 13.04
CA ALA A 128 -4.68 18.68 11.92
C ALA A 128 -3.61 17.67 11.42
N ASP A 129 -3.18 16.76 12.29
CA ASP A 129 -2.21 15.68 12.01
C ASP A 129 -2.77 14.31 12.44
N SER A 130 -4.08 14.17 12.29
CA SER A 130 -4.80 12.98 12.70
C SER A 130 -4.70 11.83 11.72
N LEU A 131 -5.01 10.63 12.19
CA LEU A 131 -5.07 9.44 11.35
C LEU A 131 -6.05 9.62 10.18
N MET A 132 -7.24 10.20 10.41
CA MET A 132 -8.19 10.42 9.32
C MET A 132 -7.65 11.44 8.30
N GLY A 133 -6.88 12.44 8.74
CA GLY A 133 -6.13 13.33 7.85
C GLY A 133 -5.19 12.55 6.94
N THR A 134 -4.36 11.67 7.50
CA THR A 134 -3.43 10.86 6.69
C THR A 134 -4.13 9.94 5.68
N PHE A 135 -5.34 9.43 6.00
CA PHE A 135 -6.15 8.67 5.03
C PHE A 135 -6.69 9.55 3.90
N ARG A 136 -7.19 10.75 4.21
CA ARG A 136 -7.65 11.69 3.18
C ARG A 136 -6.52 12.07 2.23
N ASP A 137 -5.34 12.36 2.78
CA ASP A 137 -4.15 12.70 2.02
C ASP A 137 -3.70 11.54 1.13
N ALA A 138 -3.73 10.31 1.67
CA ALA A 138 -3.28 9.12 0.96
C ALA A 138 -4.22 8.66 -0.16
N LEU A 139 -5.53 8.77 0.04
CA LEU A 139 -6.56 8.28 -0.89
C LEU A 139 -7.18 9.40 -1.74
N ASN A 140 -6.89 10.68 -1.43
CA ASN A 140 -7.51 11.86 -2.04
C ASN A 140 -9.05 11.86 -1.97
N VAL A 141 -9.59 11.49 -0.81
CA VAL A 141 -11.03 11.43 -0.55
C VAL A 141 -11.39 12.27 0.66
N ASP A 142 -12.67 12.64 0.76
CA ASP A 142 -13.20 13.34 1.92
C ASP A 142 -13.93 12.40 2.90
N CYS A 143 -14.21 12.89 4.11
CA CYS A 143 -14.84 12.09 5.18
C CYS A 143 -16.11 11.33 4.72
N PRO A 144 -17.03 11.92 3.91
CA PRO A 144 -18.22 11.23 3.42
C PRO A 144 -17.97 9.96 2.61
N TYR A 145 -16.76 9.80 2.06
CA TYR A 145 -16.38 8.59 1.33
C TYR A 145 -16.53 7.34 2.21
N CYS A 146 -16.15 7.45 3.48
CA CYS A 146 -16.23 6.39 4.48
C CYS A 146 -17.34 6.61 5.53
N HIS A 147 -17.62 7.86 5.90
CA HIS A 147 -18.54 8.21 6.99
C HIS A 147 -19.86 8.78 6.46
N GLY A 148 -21.00 8.17 6.81
CA GLY A 148 -22.31 8.55 6.26
C GLY A 148 -22.96 9.75 6.96
N GLY A 149 -22.63 10.97 6.52
CA GLY A 149 -23.42 12.19 6.75
C GLY A 149 -23.96 12.39 8.17
N GLU A 150 -25.28 12.50 8.31
CA GLU A 150 -26.01 12.85 9.54
C GLU A 150 -25.88 11.83 10.70
N ARG A 151 -25.26 10.67 10.47
CA ARG A 151 -25.05 9.66 11.50
C ARG A 151 -23.70 9.86 12.20
N PRO A 152 -23.59 9.49 13.49
CA PRO A 152 -22.31 9.54 14.18
C PRO A 152 -21.23 8.73 13.45
N GLN A 153 -20.04 9.30 13.30
CA GLN A 153 -18.94 8.73 12.48
C GLN A 153 -18.49 7.34 12.94
N GLN A 154 -18.69 7.01 14.22
CA GLN A 154 -18.38 5.71 14.82
C GLN A 154 -19.23 4.55 14.27
N VAL A 155 -20.39 4.84 13.68
CA VAL A 155 -21.31 3.80 13.18
C VAL A 155 -20.73 3.13 11.93
N ASP A 156 -20.84 1.80 11.86
CA ASP A 156 -20.29 0.96 10.79
C ASP A 156 -21.34 0.52 9.78
N VAL A 157 -21.99 1.50 9.14
CA VAL A 157 -22.93 1.24 8.05
C VAL A 157 -22.26 1.17 6.67
N ASN A 158 -21.14 1.86 6.48
CA ASN A 158 -20.45 1.91 5.20
C ASN A 158 -19.37 0.81 5.13
N PRO A 159 -19.46 -0.14 4.17
CA PRO A 159 -18.51 -1.26 4.07
C PRO A 159 -17.06 -0.80 3.84
N ARG A 160 -16.84 0.41 3.32
CA ARG A 160 -15.50 0.98 3.14
C ARG A 160 -14.74 1.14 4.46
N LYS A 161 -15.43 1.32 5.59
CA LYS A 161 -14.77 1.35 6.92
C LYS A 161 -14.16 0.00 7.26
N ASP A 162 -14.83 -1.10 6.93
CA ASP A 162 -14.29 -2.44 7.15
C ASP A 162 -13.16 -2.77 6.18
N THR A 163 -13.26 -2.32 4.92
CA THR A 163 -12.13 -2.37 3.98
C THR A 163 -10.93 -1.61 4.52
N ALA A 164 -11.10 -0.37 5.00
CA ALA A 164 -10.02 0.42 5.58
C ALA A 164 -9.37 -0.27 6.79
N ARG A 165 -10.15 -0.95 7.65
CA ARG A 165 -9.62 -1.75 8.76
C ARG A 165 -8.76 -2.92 8.29
N LYS A 166 -9.19 -3.63 7.24
CA LYS A 166 -8.37 -4.68 6.63
C LYS A 166 -7.08 -4.12 6.06
N MET A 167 -7.12 -2.93 5.45
CA MET A 167 -5.91 -2.26 4.94
C MET A 167 -4.97 -1.84 6.08
N ILE A 168 -5.48 -1.40 7.24
CA ILE A 168 -4.64 -1.16 8.42
C ILE A 168 -3.90 -2.44 8.85
N LEU A 169 -4.61 -3.57 8.88
CA LEU A 169 -4.00 -4.86 9.23
C LEU A 169 -2.96 -5.29 8.20
N LEU A 170 -3.23 -5.07 6.91
CA LEU A 170 -2.28 -5.33 5.83
C LEU A 170 -1.01 -4.49 5.99
N VAL A 171 -1.12 -3.17 6.21
CA VAL A 171 0.04 -2.30 6.41
C VAL A 171 0.86 -2.74 7.62
N ARG A 172 0.22 -3.15 8.71
CA ARG A 172 0.92 -3.71 9.88
C ARG A 172 1.68 -4.99 9.54
N GLN A 173 1.04 -5.91 8.81
CA GLN A 173 1.67 -7.15 8.39
C GLN A 173 2.87 -6.89 7.47
N ILE A 174 2.76 -5.92 6.56
CA ILE A 174 3.86 -5.52 5.69
C ILE A 174 5.01 -4.93 6.51
N ASN A 175 4.73 -3.94 7.36
CA ASN A 175 5.74 -3.28 8.18
C ASN A 175 6.46 -4.25 9.13
N ALA A 176 5.78 -5.29 9.62
CA ALA A 176 6.41 -6.33 10.46
C ALA A 176 7.59 -7.08 9.78
N ASN A 177 7.73 -7.02 8.44
CA ASN A 177 8.89 -7.57 7.73
C ASN A 177 10.14 -6.67 7.83
N PHE A 178 10.03 -5.47 8.39
CA PHE A 178 11.10 -4.49 8.47
C PHE A 178 11.49 -4.22 9.94
N PRO A 179 12.69 -4.63 10.37
CA PRO A 179 13.15 -4.36 11.73
C PRO A 179 13.14 -2.86 12.05
N GLY A 180 12.69 -2.51 13.26
CA GLY A 180 12.66 -1.12 13.73
C GLY A 180 11.41 -0.31 13.32
N THR A 181 10.46 -0.89 12.59
CA THR A 181 9.15 -0.27 12.40
C THR A 181 8.26 -0.45 13.63
N GLY A 182 7.43 0.57 13.91
CA GLY A 182 6.38 0.45 14.92
C GLY A 182 5.10 -0.21 14.37
N VAL A 183 4.07 -0.30 15.20
CA VAL A 183 2.75 -0.82 14.80
C VAL A 183 1.90 0.33 14.28
N PHE A 184 1.54 0.32 13.00
CA PHE A 184 0.71 1.37 12.40
C PHE A 184 -0.51 1.74 13.29
N PRO A 185 -0.78 3.03 13.55
CA PRO A 185 -0.08 4.21 13.01
C PRO A 185 1.11 4.72 13.86
N GLU A 186 1.55 3.98 14.87
CA GLU A 186 2.56 4.41 15.83
C GLU A 186 3.97 3.97 15.46
N GLY A 187 4.95 4.84 15.71
CA GLY A 187 6.36 4.61 15.42
C GLY A 187 6.72 4.71 13.93
N THR A 188 7.97 4.39 13.59
CA THR A 188 8.47 4.48 12.21
C THR A 188 7.69 3.56 11.28
N GLN A 189 7.17 4.11 10.18
CA GLN A 189 6.47 3.37 9.13
C GLN A 189 7.30 3.40 7.84
N LEU A 190 7.61 2.23 7.27
CA LEU A 190 8.28 2.14 5.96
C LEU A 190 7.29 1.93 4.81
N VAL A 191 6.10 1.44 5.12
CA VAL A 191 4.95 1.38 4.22
C VAL A 191 3.78 2.08 4.91
N THR A 192 3.08 2.92 4.15
CA THR A 192 1.88 3.63 4.60
C THR A 192 0.78 3.47 3.55
N CYS A 193 -0.40 4.03 3.83
CA CYS A 193 -1.48 4.10 2.85
C CYS A 193 -1.03 4.82 1.56
N TYR A 194 -0.23 5.89 1.68
CA TYR A 194 0.21 6.66 0.53
C TYR A 194 1.19 5.89 -0.36
N THR A 195 1.97 4.97 0.21
CA THR A 195 2.92 4.12 -0.53
C THR A 195 2.25 3.41 -1.72
N CYS A 196 1.03 2.90 -1.52
CA CYS A 196 0.28 2.25 -2.58
C CYS A 196 -0.68 3.22 -3.30
N HIS A 197 -1.49 3.95 -2.53
CA HIS A 197 -2.63 4.69 -3.05
C HIS A 197 -2.26 5.95 -3.84
N ARG A 198 -1.19 6.66 -3.46
CA ARG A 198 -0.71 7.88 -4.17
C ARG A 198 -1.79 8.89 -4.56
N GLY A 199 -2.80 9.08 -3.72
CA GLY A 199 -3.92 9.98 -3.99
C GLY A 199 -5.00 9.39 -4.91
N ASP A 200 -5.08 8.06 -5.03
CA ASP A 200 -6.20 7.35 -5.63
C ASP A 200 -6.81 6.35 -4.63
N PRO A 201 -8.16 6.27 -4.52
CA PRO A 201 -8.81 5.26 -3.68
C PRO A 201 -8.48 3.81 -4.04
N HIS A 202 -8.06 3.55 -5.28
CA HIS A 202 -7.57 2.25 -5.73
C HIS A 202 -6.10 2.38 -6.18
N PRO A 203 -5.19 1.58 -5.62
CA PRO A 203 -3.78 1.65 -5.98
C PRO A 203 -3.57 1.24 -7.44
N VAL A 204 -2.53 1.79 -8.06
CA VAL A 204 -2.19 1.50 -9.46
C VAL A 204 -1.09 0.43 -9.51
N SER A 205 -1.27 -0.55 -10.37
CA SER A 205 -0.35 -1.66 -10.68
C SER A 205 -0.25 -1.81 -12.20
N TRP A 206 0.68 -2.62 -12.71
CA TRP A 206 0.71 -2.94 -14.14
C TRP A 206 -0.54 -3.70 -14.59
N SER A 207 -1.07 -4.56 -13.71
CA SER A 207 -2.22 -5.43 -14.01
C SER A 207 -3.53 -4.66 -14.02
N ASN A 208 -3.71 -3.70 -13.10
CA ASN A 208 -4.93 -2.91 -13.01
C ASN A 208 -4.88 -1.59 -13.79
N ARG A 209 -3.73 -1.20 -14.38
CA ARG A 209 -3.64 -0.12 -15.38
C ARG A 209 -4.38 -0.43 -16.69
N ARG A 210 -4.63 -1.70 -17.00
CA ARG A 210 -5.15 -2.15 -18.30
C ARG A 210 -6.53 -2.79 -18.25
N TYR A 211 -7.12 -2.96 -17.07
CA TYR A 211 -8.41 -3.62 -16.92
C TYR A 211 -9.44 -2.59 -16.48
N GLU A 212 -10.41 -2.29 -17.35
CA GLU A 212 -11.60 -1.54 -16.93
C GLU A 212 -12.27 -2.32 -15.78
N LEU A 213 -12.60 -1.62 -14.69
CA LEU A 213 -13.31 -2.21 -13.56
C LEU A 213 -14.55 -2.96 -14.10
N PRO A 214 -14.85 -4.17 -13.60
CA PRO A 214 -16.07 -4.86 -13.99
C PRO A 214 -17.26 -3.92 -13.75
N ALA A 215 -18.11 -3.75 -14.77
CA ALA A 215 -19.31 -2.94 -14.65
C ALA A 215 -20.09 -3.38 -13.40
N LYS A 216 -20.50 -2.40 -12.58
CA LYS A 216 -21.30 -2.66 -11.38
C LYS A 216 -22.53 -3.48 -11.77
N ARG A 217 -22.64 -4.70 -11.24
CA ARG A 217 -23.87 -5.49 -11.28
C ARG A 217 -24.93 -4.87 -10.37
#